data_AF-A0A9D8P006-F1
#
_entry.id   AF-A0A9D8P006-F1
#
_cell.length_a   1.000
_cell.length_b   1.000
_cell.length_c   1.000
_cell.angle_alpha   90.00
_cell.angle_beta   90.00
_cell.angle_gamma   90.00
#
_symmetry.space_group_name_H-M   'P 1'
#
loop_
_entity.id
_entity.type
_entity.pdbx_description
1 polymer ?
#
loop_
_entity_poly.entity_id
_entity_poly.type
_entity_poly.pdbx_seq_one_letter_code
_entity_poly.pdbx_strand_id
1 'polypeptide(L)'
;IWGSASVWLYLTGETIAAIGLAIWGLTAVSWIDNIVRPLVISGATRIPFLLVLFGVLGGLTAFGLVGLFIGPVILAVLMASWREWLAEKRSQSIIEDATLR
;
A
#
# COMPACT_ATOMS: atom_id res chain seq x y z
N ILE A 1 -11.31 3.01 19.70
CA ILE A 1 -11.81 4.10 20.57
C ILE A 1 -13.33 4.17 20.57
N TRP A 2 -14.01 4.29 19.43
CA TRP A 2 -15.48 4.33 19.39
C TRP A 2 -16.15 3.00 19.79
N GLY A 3 -15.59 1.84 19.42
CA GLY A 3 -16.15 0.53 19.79
C GLY A 3 -16.22 0.31 21.31
N SER A 4 -15.16 0.71 22.04
CA SER A 4 -15.13 0.71 23.50
C SER A 4 -16.15 1.67 24.12
N ALA A 5 -16.44 2.82 23.48
CA ALA A 5 -17.46 3.77 23.92
C ALA A 5 -18.90 3.24 23.65
N SER A 6 -19.14 2.57 22.52
CA SER A 6 -20.41 1.89 22.24
C SER A 6 -20.72 0.82 23.29
N VAL A 7 -19.72 0.03 23.68
CA VAL A 7 -19.89 -0.99 24.74
C VAL A 7 -20.20 -0.35 26.09
N TRP A 8 -19.55 0.76 26.42
CA TRP A 8 -19.83 1.49 27.66
C TRP A 8 -21.27 2.05 27.69
N LEU A 9 -21.73 2.65 26.60
CA LEU A 9 -23.12 3.15 26.46
C LEU A 9 -24.17 2.04 26.60
N TYR A 10 -23.85 0.84 26.10
CA TYR A 10 -24.70 -0.34 26.27
C TYR A 10 -24.78 -0.75 27.74
N LEU A 11 -23.65 -0.75 28.45
CA LEU A 11 -23.59 -1.09 29.88
C LEU A 11 -24.29 -0.06 30.77
N THR A 12 -24.36 1.21 30.35
CA THR A 12 -25.12 2.27 31.06
C THR A 12 -26.62 2.25 30.75
N GLY A 13 -27.11 1.29 29.95
CA GLY A 13 -28.52 1.13 29.63
C GLY A 13 -29.03 2.00 28.48
N GLU A 14 -28.16 2.79 27.84
CA GLU A 14 -28.53 3.61 26.69
C GLU A 14 -28.37 2.84 25.38
N THR A 15 -29.25 1.86 25.18
CA THR A 15 -29.18 0.89 24.07
C THR A 15 -29.27 1.56 22.70
N ILE A 16 -30.11 2.59 22.56
CA ILE A 16 -30.31 3.31 21.29
C ILE A 16 -29.05 4.10 20.93
N ALA A 17 -28.46 4.80 21.88
CA ALA A 17 -27.21 5.55 21.67
C ALA A 17 -26.04 4.61 21.37
N ALA A 18 -25.96 3.46 22.05
CA ALA A 18 -24.94 2.44 21.81
C ALA A 18 -25.00 1.88 20.38
N ILE A 19 -26.19 1.50 19.92
CA ILE A 19 -26.42 0.98 18.56
C ILE A 19 -26.14 2.06 17.52
N GLY A 20 -26.63 3.28 17.73
CA GLY A 20 -26.38 4.41 16.83
C GLY A 20 -24.89 4.70 16.66
N LEU A 21 -24.14 4.74 17.78
CA LEU A 21 -22.70 4.95 17.77
C LEU A 21 -21.95 3.79 17.11
N ALA A 22 -22.40 2.55 17.33
CA ALA A 22 -21.78 1.36 16.74
C ALA A 22 -21.96 1.33 15.22
N ILE A 23 -23.17 1.62 14.71
CA ILE A 23 -23.46 1.70 13.27
C ILE A 23 -22.66 2.84 12.64
N TRP A 24 -22.65 4.02 13.26
CA TRP A 24 -21.89 5.17 12.77
C TRP A 24 -20.39 4.90 12.73
N GLY A 25 -19.83 4.27 13.77
CA GLY A 25 -18.42 3.92 13.81
C GLY A 25 -18.03 2.86 12.76
N LEU A 26 -18.88 1.84 12.57
CA LEU A 26 -18.66 0.81 11.54
C LEU A 26 -18.78 1.35 10.12
N THR A 27 -19.61 2.37 9.88
CA THR A 27 -19.86 2.90 8.54
C THR A 27 -18.99 4.14 8.28
N ALA A 28 -19.25 5.26 8.94
CA ALA A 28 -18.52 6.50 8.66
C ALA A 28 -17.02 6.38 8.97
N VAL A 29 -16.66 5.92 10.17
CA VAL A 29 -15.24 5.91 10.61
C VAL A 29 -14.46 4.81 9.90
N SER A 30 -15.01 3.60 9.82
CA SER A 30 -14.35 2.49 9.10
C SER A 30 -14.14 2.82 7.62
N TRP A 31 -15.10 3.47 6.95
CA TRP A 31 -14.94 3.84 5.54
C TRP A 31 -13.90 4.95 5.36
N ILE A 32 -13.89 5.96 6.25
CA ILE A 32 -12.86 7.01 6.23
C ILE A 32 -11.47 6.38 6.38
N ASP A 33 -11.28 5.51 7.38
CA ASP A 33 -9.96 4.98 7.68
C ASP A 33 -9.51 3.92 6.66
N ASN A 34 -10.44 3.17 6.07
CA ASN A 34 -10.13 2.10 5.11
C ASN A 34 -10.03 2.57 3.65
N ILE A 35 -10.59 3.74 3.29
CA ILE A 35 -10.56 4.25 1.89
C ILE A 35 -9.71 5.52 1.78
N VAL A 36 -9.90 6.49 2.69
CA VAL A 36 -9.20 7.77 2.59
C VAL A 36 -7.71 7.58 2.84
N ARG A 37 -7.34 6.75 3.82
CA ARG A 37 -5.94 6.47 4.11
C ARG A 37 -5.19 5.84 2.92
N PRO A 38 -5.69 4.77 2.26
CA PRO A 38 -5.05 4.28 1.04
C PRO A 38 -5.12 5.28 -0.11
N LEU A 39 -6.21 6.04 -0.31
CA LEU A 39 -6.28 7.02 -1.39
C LEU A 39 -5.22 8.12 -1.24
N VAL A 40 -5.09 8.69 -0.03
CA VAL A 40 -4.12 9.73 0.31
C VAL A 40 -2.67 9.21 0.23
N ILE A 41 -2.43 7.94 0.56
CA ILE A 41 -1.09 7.33 0.53
C ILE A 41 -0.76 6.72 -0.85
N SER A 42 -1.74 6.42 -1.71
CA SER A 42 -1.55 5.70 -2.98
C SER A 42 -0.91 6.51 -4.11
N GLY A 43 -0.43 7.73 -3.84
CA GLY A 43 0.19 8.61 -4.82
C GLY A 43 1.61 8.23 -5.30
N ALA A 44 2.23 7.16 -4.79
CA ALA A 44 3.59 6.79 -5.18
C ALA A 44 3.68 5.32 -5.58
N THR A 45 3.59 5.07 -6.89
CA THR A 45 4.19 3.91 -7.57
C THR A 45 3.75 2.54 -7.05
N ARG A 46 2.52 2.12 -7.36
CA ARG A 46 2.12 0.71 -7.22
C ARG A 46 3.06 -0.14 -8.07
N ILE A 47 3.96 -0.90 -7.43
CA ILE A 47 4.63 -2.01 -8.12
C ILE A 47 3.50 -2.87 -8.70
N PRO A 48 3.44 -3.07 -10.03
CA PRO A 48 2.34 -3.78 -10.65
C PRO A 48 2.22 -5.16 -9.99
N PHE A 49 1.02 -5.52 -9.53
CA PHE A 49 0.77 -6.81 -8.88
C PHE A 49 1.30 -7.99 -9.71
N LEU A 50 1.19 -7.88 -11.04
CA LEU A 50 1.73 -8.85 -11.99
C LEU A 50 3.23 -9.08 -11.84
N LEU A 51 4.02 -8.01 -11.65
CA LEU A 51 5.48 -8.13 -11.44
C LEU A 51 5.76 -8.96 -10.19
N VAL A 52 5.11 -8.63 -9.08
CA VAL A 52 5.26 -9.41 -7.83
C VAL A 52 4.84 -10.86 -8.05
N LEU A 53 3.71 -11.10 -8.73
CA LEU A 53 3.25 -12.44 -9.07
C LEU A 53 4.29 -13.21 -9.88
N PHE A 54 4.91 -12.59 -10.90
CA PHE A 54 5.99 -13.20 -11.66
C PHE A 54 7.23 -13.49 -10.80
N GLY A 55 7.58 -12.60 -9.88
CA GLY A 55 8.66 -12.83 -8.92
C GLY A 55 8.37 -14.03 -8.02
N VAL A 56 7.15 -14.12 -7.46
CA VAL A 56 6.71 -15.22 -6.60
C VAL A 56 6.67 -16.55 -7.38
N LEU A 57 6.01 -16.58 -8.54
CA LEU A 57 5.86 -17.79 -9.35
C LEU A 57 7.20 -18.25 -9.92
N GLY A 58 8.02 -17.33 -10.45
CA GLY A 58 9.36 -17.65 -10.95
C GLY A 58 10.32 -18.08 -9.84
N GLY A 59 10.21 -17.48 -8.64
CA GLY A 59 10.93 -17.94 -7.46
C GLY A 59 10.51 -19.34 -7.05
N LEU A 60 9.20 -19.60 -7.00
CA LEU A 60 8.63 -20.90 -6.66
C LEU A 60 9.09 -22.00 -7.62
N THR A 61 9.15 -21.74 -8.93
CA THR A 61 9.61 -22.73 -9.90
C THR A 61 11.13 -22.93 -9.86
N ALA A 62 11.92 -21.91 -9.54
CA ALA A 62 13.38 -22.00 -9.49
C ALA A 62 13.92 -22.62 -8.18
N PHE A 63 13.34 -22.26 -7.03
CA PHE A 63 13.86 -22.60 -5.69
C PHE A 63 12.83 -23.30 -4.78
N GLY A 64 11.66 -23.67 -5.30
CA GLY A 64 10.58 -24.27 -4.50
C GLY A 64 10.01 -23.28 -3.48
N LEU A 65 9.56 -23.76 -2.31
CA LEU A 65 8.90 -22.92 -1.30
C LEU A 65 9.76 -21.74 -0.81
N VAL A 66 11.08 -21.91 -0.72
CA VAL A 66 12.02 -20.84 -0.34
C VAL A 66 12.01 -19.71 -1.37
N GLY A 67 11.78 -20.06 -2.64
CA GLY A 67 11.64 -19.15 -3.75
C GLY A 67 10.48 -18.17 -3.63
N LEU A 68 9.46 -18.46 -2.81
CA LEU A 68 8.36 -17.54 -2.53
C LEU A 68 8.84 -16.23 -1.88
N PHE A 69 9.93 -16.29 -1.12
CA PHE A 69 10.58 -15.13 -0.49
C PHE A 69 11.70 -14.57 -1.35
N ILE A 70 12.55 -15.45 -1.91
CA ILE A 70 13.71 -15.03 -2.72
C ILE A 70 13.28 -14.34 -4.01
N GLY A 71 12.22 -14.83 -4.67
CA GLY A 71 11.72 -14.30 -5.94
C GLY A 71 11.34 -12.81 -5.86
N PRO A 72 10.44 -12.41 -4.95
CA PRO A 72 10.10 -11.01 -4.72
C PRO A 72 11.29 -10.13 -4.31
N VAL A 73 12.21 -10.67 -3.52
CA VAL A 73 13.41 -9.93 -3.07
C VAL A 73 14.32 -9.59 -4.25
N ILE A 74 14.65 -10.58 -5.10
CA ILE A 74 15.46 -10.35 -6.31
C ILE A 74 14.76 -9.36 -7.24
N LEU A 75 13.45 -9.52 -7.43
CA LEU A 75 12.67 -8.62 -8.27
C LEU A 75 12.69 -7.18 -7.73
N ALA A 76 12.57 -6.98 -6.42
CA ALA A 76 12.61 -5.67 -5.79
C ALA A 76 13.97 -4.98 -6.00
N VAL A 77 15.07 -5.72 -5.88
CA VAL A 77 16.42 -5.22 -6.14
C VAL A 77 16.59 -4.83 -7.61
N LEU A 78 16.18 -5.69 -8.53
CA LEU A 78 16.25 -5.41 -9.97
C LEU A 78 15.45 -4.14 -10.33
N MET A 79 14.22 -4.04 -9.83
CA MET A 79 13.37 -2.86 -10.00
C MET A 79 13.99 -1.59 -9.43
N ALA A 80 14.63 -1.67 -8.26
CA ALA A 80 15.31 -0.54 -7.65
C ALA A 80 16.49 -0.08 -8.51
N SER A 81 17.37 -1.00 -8.93
CA SER A 81 18.51 -0.70 -9.79
C SER A 81 18.09 -0.13 -11.15
N TRP A 82 17.03 -0.69 -11.75
CA TRP A 82 16.49 -0.20 -13.01
C TRP A 82 15.92 1.22 -12.89
N ARG A 83 15.21 1.50 -11.79
CA ARG A 83 14.66 2.84 -11.51
C ARG A 83 15.76 3.87 -11.34
N GLU A 84 16.85 3.52 -10.65
CA GLU A 84 18.00 4.41 -10.46
C GLU A 84 18.66 4.75 -11.81
N TRP A 85 18.87 3.74 -12.66
CA TRP A 85 19.42 3.95 -13.99
C TRP A 85 18.55 4.85 -14.89
N LEU A 86 17.23 4.71 -14.80
CA LEU A 86 16.29 5.60 -15.51
C LEU A 86 16.29 7.03 -14.93
N ALA A 87 16.52 7.19 -13.63
CA ALA A 87 16.61 8.51 -13.00
C ALA A 87 17.85 9.28 -13.49
N GLU A 88 19.01 8.60 -13.60
CA GLU A 88 20.25 9.16 -14.14
C GLU A 88 20.05 9.70 -15.57
N LYS A 89 19.40 8.92 -16.45
CA LYS A 89 19.13 9.34 -17.83
C LYS A 89 18.29 10.61 -17.95
N ARG A 90 17.33 10.79 -17.04
CA ARG A 90 16.50 12.00 -17.00
C ARG A 90 17.32 13.24 -16.60
N SER A 91 18.28 13.08 -15.69
CA SER A 91 19.10 14.18 -15.22
C SER A 91 20.06 14.68 -16.31
N GLN A 92 20.62 13.77 -17.12
CA GLN A 92 21.50 14.12 -18.23
C GLN A 92 20.76 14.84 -19.37
N SER A 93 19.54 14.41 -19.72
CA SER A 93 18.76 15.09 -20.78
C SER A 93 18.41 16.54 -20.42
N ILE A 94 18.11 16.82 -19.15
CA ILE A 94 17.80 18.17 -18.67
C ILE A 94 19.03 19.09 -18.75
N ILE A 95 20.22 18.58 -18.41
CA ILE A 95 21.46 19.35 -18.48
C ILE A 95 21.80 19.67 -19.93
N GLU A 96 21.71 18.68 -20.83
CA GLU A 96 21.97 18.87 -22.26
C GLU A 96 21.07 19.95 -22.87
N ASP A 97 19.76 19.90 -22.59
CA ASP A 97 18.77 20.90 -23.02
C ASP A 97 19.05 22.31 -22.46
N ALA A 98 19.65 22.42 -21.27
CA ALA A 98 20.01 23.67 -20.63
C ALA A 98 21.32 24.27 -21.17
N THR A 99 22.28 23.44 -21.60
CA THR A 99 23.53 23.90 -22.24
C THR A 99 23.37 24.30 -23.70
N LEU A 100 22.35 23.79 -24.40
CA LEU A 100 22.08 24.09 -25.82
C LEU A 100 21.23 25.37 -26.04
N ARG A 101 20.93 26.10 -24.97
CA ARG A 101 20.22 27.39 -24.98
C ARG A 101 21.12 28.52 -24.51
#